data_AF-A0A453KPJ8-F1
#
_entry.id   AF-A0A453KPJ8-F1
#
_cell.length_a   1.000
_cell.length_b   1.000
_cell.length_c   1.000
_cell.angle_alpha   90.00
_cell.angle_beta   90.00
_cell.angle_gamma   90.00
#
_symmetry.space_group_name_H-M   'P 1'
#
loop_
_entity.id
_entity.type
_entity.pdbx_description
1 polymer ?
#
loop_
_entity_poly.entity_id
_entity_poly.type
_entity_poly.pdbx_seq_one_letter_code
_entity_poly.pdbx_strand_id
1 'polypeptide(L)'
;ENWERISRTFSGSLAANFVKNIVPLFTSNEKAAEISKFFATRTKPGFERTLKQSLETVRISARWAEGIRSEPGLSQTVRELLAKP
;
A
#
# COMPACT_ATOMS: atom_id res chain seq x y z
N GLU A 1 4.46 3.84 -17.25
CA GLU A 1 4.28 3.84 -18.72
C GLU A 1 3.07 3.00 -19.19
N ASN A 2 2.77 1.83 -18.62
CA ASN A 2 1.67 0.97 -19.09
C ASN A 2 0.25 1.33 -18.62
N TRP A 3 0.07 2.43 -17.88
CA TRP A 3 -1.21 2.74 -17.23
C TRP A 3 -2.35 2.94 -18.22
N GLU A 4 -2.13 3.61 -19.34
CA GLU A 4 -3.19 3.83 -20.32
C GLU A 4 -3.74 2.51 -20.87
N ARG A 5 -2.84 1.56 -21.15
CA ARG A 5 -3.23 0.20 -21.57
C ARG A 5 -4.01 -0.51 -20.46
N ILE A 6 -3.51 -0.50 -19.23
CA ILE A 6 -4.15 -1.14 -18.08
C ILE A 6 -5.53 -0.52 -17.82
N SER A 7 -5.65 0.80 -17.79
CA SER A 7 -6.89 1.52 -17.48
C SER A 7 -7.97 1.37 -18.56
N ARG A 8 -7.55 1.01 -19.78
CA ARG A 8 -8.45 0.68 -20.89
C ARG A 8 -8.87 -0.78 -20.85
N THR A 9 -7.95 -1.69 -20.55
CA THR A 9 -8.23 -3.14 -20.44
C THR A 9 -9.09 -3.45 -19.22
N PHE A 10 -8.78 -2.85 -18.08
CA PHE A 10 -9.50 -3.02 -16.83
C PHE A 10 -10.38 -1.79 -16.61
N SER A 11 -11.56 -1.77 -17.23
CA SER A 11 -12.53 -0.69 -17.07
C SER A 11 -13.50 -0.97 -15.91
N GLY A 12 -14.20 0.07 -15.45
CA GLY A 12 -15.20 -0.05 -14.37
C GLY A 12 -14.62 -0.62 -13.07
N SER A 13 -15.26 -1.66 -12.53
CA SER A 13 -14.90 -2.29 -11.26
C SER A 13 -13.53 -2.98 -11.27
N LEU A 14 -13.02 -3.38 -12.44
CA LEU A 14 -11.71 -4.04 -12.54
C LEU A 14 -10.54 -3.08 -12.27
N ALA A 15 -10.63 -1.82 -12.68
CA ALA A 15 -9.65 -0.79 -12.31
C ALA A 15 -9.61 -0.58 -10.79
N ALA A 16 -10.78 -0.51 -10.15
CA ALA A 16 -10.88 -0.38 -8.71
C ALA A 16 -10.24 -1.60 -8.01
N ASN A 17 -10.48 -2.81 -8.50
CA ASN A 17 -9.85 -4.03 -7.97
C ASN A 17 -8.33 -4.02 -8.13
N PHE A 18 -7.81 -3.56 -9.27
CA PHE A 18 -6.36 -3.40 -9.46
C PHE A 18 -5.77 -2.47 -8.40
N VAL A 19 -6.36 -1.27 -8.23
CA VAL A 19 -5.90 -0.31 -7.21
C VAL A 19 -6.00 -0.90 -5.81
N LYS A 20 -7.14 -1.53 -5.48
CA LYS A 20 -7.42 -2.15 -4.18
C LYS A 20 -6.40 -3.23 -3.81
N ASN A 21 -5.95 -4.03 -4.77
CA ASN A 21 -5.09 -5.17 -4.49
C ASN A 21 -3.60 -4.84 -4.59
N ILE A 22 -3.22 -3.84 -5.40
CA ILE A 22 -1.81 -3.51 -5.66
C ILE A 22 -1.32 -2.39 -4.74
N VAL A 23 -2.08 -1.31 -4.58
CA VAL A 23 -1.62 -0.14 -3.80
C VAL A 23 -1.38 -0.47 -2.33
N PRO A 24 -2.20 -1.28 -1.63
CA PRO A 24 -1.94 -1.60 -0.22
C PRO A 24 -0.70 -2.46 0.05
N LEU A 25 -0.06 -3.02 -0.97
CA LEU A 25 1.16 -3.84 -0.81
C LEU A 25 2.40 -2.98 -0.53
N PHE A 26 2.31 -1.66 -0.69
CA PHE A 26 3.38 -0.75 -0.33
C PHE A 26 3.34 -0.39 1.16
N THR A 27 4.52 -0.21 1.75
CA THR A 27 4.68 -0.01 3.21
C THR A 27 5.65 1.14 3.49
N SER A 28 5.50 2.26 2.78
CA SER A 28 6.30 3.47 3.01
C SER A 28 5.53 4.75 2.64
N ASN A 29 5.83 5.83 3.35
CA ASN A 29 5.22 7.13 3.10
C ASN A 29 5.66 7.72 1.76
N GLU A 30 6.91 7.46 1.35
CA GLU A 30 7.47 7.86 0.06
C GLU A 30 6.68 7.23 -1.09
N LYS A 31 6.37 5.92 -0.98
CA LYS A 31 5.54 5.24 -1.98
C LYS A 31 4.11 5.76 -2.00
N ALA A 32 3.51 6.08 -0.85
CA ALA A 32 2.20 6.73 -0.82
C ALA A 32 2.21 8.09 -1.58
N ALA A 33 3.28 8.88 -1.42
CA ALA A 33 3.44 10.15 -2.14
C ALA A 33 3.65 9.96 -3.65
N GLU A 34 4.51 9.00 -4.04
CA GLU A 34 4.77 8.64 -5.44
C GLU A 34 3.49 8.18 -6.15
N ILE A 35 2.71 7.31 -5.51
CA ILE A 35 1.44 6.80 -6.02
C ILE A 35 0.40 7.92 -6.12
N SER A 36 0.29 8.77 -5.09
CA SER A 36 -0.60 9.94 -5.12
C SER A 36 -0.28 10.85 -6.31
N LYS A 37 1.00 11.17 -6.53
CA LYS A 37 1.47 11.97 -7.66
C LYS A 37 1.17 11.29 -9.01
N PHE A 38 1.37 9.98 -9.10
CA PHE A 38 1.07 9.21 -10.30
C PHE A 38 -0.40 9.28 -10.70
N PHE A 39 -1.30 9.18 -9.70
CA PHE A 39 -2.74 9.17 -9.92
C PHE A 39 -3.38 10.57 -9.95
N ALA A 40 -2.67 11.63 -9.58
CA ALA A 40 -3.18 13.01 -9.57
C ALA A 40 -3.86 13.42 -10.90
N THR A 41 -3.32 12.96 -12.04
CA THR A 41 -3.89 13.23 -13.38
C THR A 41 -4.56 12.03 -14.03
N ARG A 42 -4.59 10.88 -13.34
CA ARG A 42 -5.01 9.57 -13.91
C ARG A 42 -6.17 8.93 -13.17
N THR A 43 -6.65 9.57 -12.11
CA THR A 43 -7.79 9.09 -11.32
C THR A 43 -9.07 9.20 -12.13
N LYS A 44 -9.90 8.15 -12.06
CA LYS A 44 -11.26 8.14 -12.63
C LYS A 44 -12.26 8.03 -11.48
N PRO A 45 -13.48 8.60 -11.60
CA PRO A 45 -14.49 8.54 -10.54
C PRO A 45 -14.76 7.13 -10.02
N GLY A 46 -14.71 6.12 -10.89
CA GLY A 46 -14.98 4.72 -10.55
C GLY A 46 -14.01 4.06 -9.55
N PHE A 47 -12.84 4.65 -9.27
CA PHE A 47 -11.90 4.11 -8.28
C PHE A 47 -11.30 5.15 -7.34
N GLU A 48 -11.70 6.42 -7.43
CA GLU A 48 -11.13 7.51 -6.60
C GLU A 48 -11.19 7.18 -5.11
N ARG A 49 -12.35 6.72 -4.63
CA ARG A 49 -12.54 6.33 -3.22
C ARG A 49 -11.58 5.20 -2.84
N THR A 50 -11.50 4.16 -3.68
CA THR A 50 -10.62 3.01 -3.46
C THR A 50 -9.16 3.44 -3.39
N LEU A 51 -8.73 4.33 -4.29
CA LEU A 51 -7.37 4.88 -4.28
C LEU A 51 -7.07 5.60 -2.97
N LYS A 52 -7.98 6.48 -2.50
CA LYS A 52 -7.81 7.20 -1.24
C LYS A 52 -7.69 6.25 -0.04
N GLN A 53 -8.55 5.24 0.01
CA GLN A 53 -8.53 4.22 1.07
C GLN A 53 -7.25 3.39 1.03
N SER A 54 -6.83 2.92 -0.16
CA SER A 54 -5.60 2.15 -0.31
C SER A 54 -4.35 2.96 0.06
N LEU A 55 -4.29 4.25 -0.28
CA LEU A 55 -3.22 5.14 0.14
C LEU A 55 -3.17 5.29 1.67
N GLU A 56 -4.33 5.33 2.34
CA GLU A 56 -4.36 5.35 3.79
C GLU A 56 -3.85 4.04 4.40
N THR A 57 -4.20 2.89 3.79
CA THR A 57 -3.64 1.59 4.20
C THR A 57 -2.12 1.58 4.09
N VAL A 58 -1.53 2.12 3.03
CA VAL A 58 -0.06 2.24 2.89
C VAL A 58 0.55 3.02 4.04
N ARG A 59 -0.05 4.14 4.44
CA ARG A 59 0.43 4.98 5.56
C ARG A 59 0.29 4.27 6.90
N ILE A 60 -0.83 3.57 7.12
CA ILE A 60 -1.04 2.76 8.33
C ILE A 60 0.04 1.67 8.40
N SER A 61 0.28 0.94 7.31
CA SER A 61 1.30 -0.11 7.26
C SER A 61 2.70 0.46 7.45
N ALA A 62 3.01 1.64 6.89
CA ALA A 62 4.28 2.32 7.10
C ALA A 62 4.52 2.65 8.59
N ARG A 63 3.53 3.26 9.25
CA ARG A 63 3.58 3.56 10.69
C ARG A 63 3.70 2.30 11.53
N TRP A 64 2.97 1.25 11.18
CA TRP A 64 3.05 -0.04 11.89
C TRP A 64 4.46 -0.63 11.75
N ALA A 65 5.02 -0.65 10.55
CA ALA A 65 6.37 -1.16 10.31
C ALA A 65 7.45 -0.34 11.03
N GLU A 66 7.29 0.99 11.12
CA GLU A 66 8.16 1.85 11.93
C GLU A 66 8.04 1.52 13.42
N GLY A 67 6.81 1.38 13.94
CA GLY A 67 6.55 1.01 15.32
C GLY A 67 7.23 -0.30 15.71
N ILE A 68 7.03 -1.36 14.91
CA ILE A 68 7.66 -2.66 15.13
C ILE A 68 9.19 -2.57 15.08
N ARG A 69 9.77 -1.79 14.16
CA ARG A 69 11.22 -1.58 14.09
C ARG A 69 11.77 -0.82 15.29
N SER A 70 10.99 0.09 15.85
CA SER A 70 11.38 0.89 17.02
C SER A 70 11.24 0.15 18.34
N GLU A 71 10.61 -1.03 18.34
CA GLU A 71 10.39 -1.84 19.53
C GLU A 71 11.45 -2.94 19.67
N PRO A 72 12.51 -2.72 20.48
CA PRO A 72 13.58 -3.71 20.66
C PRO A 72 13.08 -5.01 21.32
N GLY A 73 12.03 -4.92 22.14
CA GLY A 73 11.44 -6.06 22.85
C GLY A 73 10.94 -7.16 21.92
N LEU A 74 10.28 -6.82 20.81
CA LEU A 74 9.77 -7.81 19.86
C LEU A 74 10.88 -8.65 19.23
N SER A 75 11.94 -7.98 18.77
CA SER A 75 13.09 -8.66 18.17
C SER A 75 13.78 -9.59 19.17
N GLN A 76 13.86 -9.16 20.44
CA GLN A 76 14.40 -9.97 21.52
C GLN A 76 13.51 -11.17 21.84
N THR A 77 12.19 -10.97 22.03
CA THR A 77 11.24 -12.05 22.34
C THR A 77 11.22 -13.11 21.24
N VAL A 78 11.27 -12.71 19.96
CA VAL A 78 11.35 -13.66 18.84
C VAL A 78 12.62 -14.51 18.93
N ARG A 79 13.78 -13.91 19.25
CA ARG A 79 15.04 -14.66 19.43
C ARG A 79 14.96 -15.63 20.61
N GLU A 80 14.38 -15.21 21.73
CA GLU A 80 14.19 -16.06 22.91
C GLU A 80 13.27 -17.25 22.63
N LEU A 81 12.17 -17.05 21.88
CA LEU A 81 11.27 -18.13 21.48
C LEU A 81 11.94 -19.13 20.54
N LEU A 82 12.76 -18.66 19.59
CA LEU A 82 13.51 -19.53 18.68
C LEU A 82 14.65 -20.29 19.37
N ALA A 83 15.13 -19.80 20.51
CA ALA A 83 16.19 -20.42 21.29
C ALA A 83 15.68 -21.46 22.32
N LYS A 84 14.37 -21.55 22.54
CA LYS A 84 13.78 -22.58 23.42
C LYS A 84 13.71 -23.92 22.67
N PRO A 85 14.21 -25.02 23.26
CA PRO A 85 14.20 -26.35 22.65
C PRO A 85 12.80 -26.96 22.54
#